data_AF-Q64A68-F1
#
_entry.id   AF-Q64A68-F1
#
_cell.length_a   1.000
_cell.length_b   1.000
_cell.length_c   1.000
_cell.angle_alpha   90.00
_cell.angle_beta   90.00
_cell.angle_gamma   90.00
#
_symmetry.space_group_name_H-M   'P 1'
#
loop_
_entity.id
_entity.type
_entity.pdbx_description
1 polymer ?
#
loop_
_entity_poly.entity_id
_entity_poly.type
_entity_poly.pdbx_seq_one_letter_code
_entity_poly.pdbx_strand_id
1 'polypeptide(L)'
;MPKEITEYKRDMIENDVDTAFFHSWFRNYVKSFYTEDPKTQQNIRLKEEHTLRVCKEILQLGKALNLNRNALRLAETIALFHDIGRFEQIRTYGTFDDRMSENHASLGLKVLKATNILSGLTKTDQTIVYNAIEYHNVRKVPDNAAENTKLHSKLIRDADKLDIWYVVTNYYRERHKHRNPALELELPDTPEYSLCFIDDVLNNRVSNSHYLKTFNDMKLLQLGWIFDINFTPTFLYIQERRIIEKIITALPDTDDIRKIHNHLKKYLEKRISEL
;
A
#
# COMPACT_ATOMS: atom_id res chain seq x y z
N MET A 1 -49.69 7.94 38.79
CA MET A 1 -49.56 7.78 37.31
C MET A 1 -50.40 8.88 36.66
N PRO A 2 -50.00 9.45 35.51
CA PRO A 2 -49.02 8.95 34.51
C PRO A 2 -47.79 9.87 34.40
N LYS A 3 -46.76 9.62 33.60
CA LYS A 3 -46.09 8.46 32.98
C LYS A 3 -44.90 9.11 32.26
N GLU A 4 -43.75 8.44 32.31
CA GLU A 4 -42.80 8.32 31.20
C GLU A 4 -42.48 9.60 30.38
N ILE A 5 -41.30 10.17 30.66
CA ILE A 5 -40.39 10.53 29.56
C ILE A 5 -39.12 9.72 29.78
N THR A 6 -39.24 8.45 29.43
CA THR A 6 -38.14 7.52 29.21
C THR A 6 -37.44 7.85 27.89
N GLU A 7 -36.15 7.56 27.87
CA GLU A 7 -35.38 7.13 26.70
C GLU A 7 -35.32 8.07 25.48
N TYR A 8 -34.29 8.92 25.42
CA TYR A 8 -33.46 9.05 24.20
C TYR A 8 -32.04 9.53 24.55
N LYS A 9 -31.42 8.85 25.52
CA LYS A 9 -29.96 8.70 25.56
C LYS A 9 -29.68 7.21 25.65
N ARG A 10 -30.03 6.48 24.59
CA ARG A 10 -29.45 5.15 24.38
C ARG A 10 -28.01 5.38 24.00
N ASP A 11 -27.15 5.13 24.97
CA ASP A 11 -25.82 4.56 24.82
C ASP A 11 -25.47 4.19 23.37
N MET A 12 -24.81 5.11 22.66
CA MET A 12 -23.73 4.69 21.78
C MET A 12 -22.49 4.69 22.65
N ILE A 13 -22.30 3.60 23.40
CA ILE A 13 -20.95 3.21 23.77
C ILE A 13 -20.27 2.97 22.42
N GLU A 14 -19.62 4.00 21.88
CA GLU A 14 -18.57 3.80 20.89
C GLU A 14 -17.61 2.84 21.58
N ASN A 15 -17.65 1.57 21.18
CA ASN A 15 -16.59 0.62 21.48
C ASN A 15 -15.35 1.18 20.77
N ASP A 16 -14.67 2.12 21.41
CA ASP A 16 -13.41 2.68 20.95
C ASP A 16 -12.36 1.62 21.23
N VAL A 17 -12.34 0.59 20.38
CA VAL A 17 -11.24 -0.37 20.37
C VAL A 17 -9.99 0.42 20.03
N ASP A 18 -9.14 0.59 21.03
CA ASP A 18 -7.86 1.26 20.90
C ASP A 18 -7.02 0.54 19.82
N THR A 19 -6.40 1.29 18.91
CA THR A 19 -5.52 0.72 17.89
C THR A 19 -4.35 -0.03 18.52
N ALA A 20 -4.01 0.25 19.79
CA ALA A 20 -3.06 -0.53 20.57
C ALA A 20 -3.43 -2.03 20.66
N PHE A 21 -4.72 -2.37 20.76
CA PHE A 21 -5.19 -3.77 20.75
C PHE A 21 -4.85 -4.44 19.41
N PHE A 22 -5.16 -3.78 18.29
CA PHE A 22 -4.84 -4.30 16.96
C PHE A 22 -3.34 -4.41 16.74
N HIS A 23 -2.54 -3.44 17.17
CA HIS A 23 -1.07 -3.50 17.11
C HIS A 23 -0.49 -4.65 17.92
N SER A 24 -1.06 -4.92 19.11
CA SER A 24 -0.65 -6.08 19.92
C SER A 24 -0.98 -7.39 19.20
N TRP A 25 -2.20 -7.50 18.65
CA TRP A 25 -2.62 -8.68 17.92
C TRP A 25 -1.76 -8.90 16.66
N PHE A 26 -1.53 -7.85 15.86
CA PHE A 26 -0.70 -7.90 14.65
C PHE A 26 0.72 -8.40 14.98
N ARG A 27 1.35 -7.85 16.02
CA ARG A 27 2.69 -8.30 16.46
C ARG A 27 2.71 -9.78 16.82
N ASN A 28 1.69 -10.28 17.52
CA ASN A 28 1.60 -11.70 17.86
C ASN A 28 1.36 -12.57 16.62
N TYR A 29 0.51 -12.12 15.70
CA TYR A 29 0.27 -12.78 14.42
C TYR A 29 1.57 -12.91 13.63
N VAL A 30 2.29 -11.80 13.40
CA VAL A 30 3.55 -11.79 12.64
C VAL A 30 4.64 -12.65 13.30
N LYS A 31 4.77 -12.59 14.63
CA LYS A 31 5.72 -13.43 15.38
C LYS A 31 5.51 -14.93 15.14
N SER A 32 4.28 -15.38 14.90
CA SER A 32 3.98 -16.78 14.59
C SER A 32 4.58 -17.27 13.26
N PHE A 33 5.02 -16.35 12.40
CA PHE A 33 5.70 -16.67 11.15
C PHE A 33 7.22 -16.67 11.27
N TYR A 34 7.79 -16.16 12.36
CA TYR A 34 9.24 -16.11 12.51
C TYR A 34 9.86 -17.50 12.41
N THR A 35 11.03 -17.55 11.79
CA THR A 35 11.72 -18.78 11.41
C THR A 35 13.22 -18.60 11.53
N GLU A 36 13.93 -19.73 11.68
CA GLU A 36 15.39 -19.76 11.67
C GLU A 36 15.96 -19.65 10.25
N ASP A 37 15.16 -19.89 9.20
CA ASP A 37 15.59 -19.67 7.82
C ASP A 37 15.86 -18.18 7.55
N PRO A 38 17.12 -17.75 7.34
CA PRO A 38 17.46 -16.33 7.30
C PRO A 38 16.78 -15.58 6.16
N LYS A 39 16.54 -16.24 5.01
CA LYS A 39 15.92 -15.64 3.83
C LYS A 39 14.44 -15.35 4.08
N THR A 40 13.70 -16.34 4.56
CA THR A 40 12.28 -16.18 4.90
C THR A 40 12.12 -15.20 6.05
N GLN A 41 12.97 -15.27 7.08
CA GLN A 41 12.95 -14.33 8.21
C GLN A 41 13.19 -12.87 7.76
N GLN A 42 14.13 -12.64 6.83
CA GLN A 42 14.35 -11.32 6.24
C GLN A 42 13.09 -10.79 5.55
N ASN A 43 12.38 -11.63 4.78
CA ASN A 43 11.16 -11.23 4.08
C ASN A 43 9.98 -10.97 5.03
N ILE A 44 9.86 -11.74 6.11
CA ILE A 44 8.86 -11.49 7.16
C ILE A 44 9.13 -10.14 7.83
N ARG A 45 10.39 -9.87 8.21
CA ARG A 45 10.79 -8.57 8.80
C ARG A 45 10.53 -7.42 7.85
N LEU A 46 10.84 -7.60 6.57
CA LEU A 46 10.60 -6.59 5.54
C LEU A 46 9.12 -6.19 5.48
N LYS A 47 8.21 -7.17 5.53
CA LYS A 47 6.76 -6.92 5.53
C LYS A 47 6.25 -6.38 6.86
N GLU A 48 6.77 -6.85 7.98
CA GLU A 48 6.45 -6.29 9.31
C GLU A 48 6.79 -4.79 9.38
N GLU A 49 8.02 -4.42 9.02
CA GLU A 49 8.46 -3.04 9.06
C GLU A 49 7.75 -2.16 8.03
N HIS A 50 7.47 -2.72 6.84
CA HIS A 50 6.66 -2.06 5.81
C HIS A 50 5.30 -1.67 6.38
N THR A 51 4.56 -2.61 6.95
CA THR A 51 3.26 -2.34 7.58
C THR A 51 3.36 -1.21 8.61
N LEU A 52 4.37 -1.24 9.49
CA LEU A 52 4.53 -0.21 10.51
C LEU A 52 4.87 1.17 9.95
N ARG A 53 5.61 1.24 8.82
CA ARG A 53 5.86 2.51 8.11
C ARG A 53 4.61 2.99 7.39
N VAL A 54 3.85 2.11 6.75
CA VAL A 54 2.54 2.46 6.14
C VAL A 54 1.57 3.03 7.17
N CYS A 55 1.54 2.49 8.40
CA CYS A 55 0.76 3.10 9.50
C CYS A 55 1.19 4.55 9.80
N LYS A 56 2.49 4.86 9.72
CA LYS A 56 2.98 6.24 9.90
C LYS A 56 2.59 7.14 8.73
N GLU A 57 2.80 6.66 7.50
CA GLU A 57 2.46 7.41 6.27
C GLU A 57 0.97 7.73 6.22
N ILE A 58 0.09 6.74 6.48
CA ILE A 58 -1.35 6.94 6.38
C ILE A 58 -1.87 7.95 7.43
N LEU A 59 -1.29 7.95 8.63
CA LEU A 59 -1.62 8.90 9.69
C LEU A 59 -1.11 10.30 9.37
N GLN A 60 0.07 10.43 8.76
CA GLN A 60 0.60 11.72 8.31
C GLN A 60 -0.28 12.30 7.19
N LEU A 61 -0.63 11.50 6.19
CA LEU A 61 -1.54 11.89 5.11
C LEU A 61 -2.92 12.28 5.66
N GLY A 62 -3.50 11.46 6.53
CA GLY A 62 -4.79 11.73 7.15
C GLY A 62 -4.81 13.03 7.95
N LYS A 63 -3.74 13.33 8.69
CA LYS A 63 -3.59 14.61 9.41
C LYS A 63 -3.48 15.80 8.47
N ALA A 64 -2.70 15.69 7.39
CA ALA A 64 -2.59 16.73 6.37
C ALA A 64 -3.94 17.02 5.67
N LEU A 65 -4.82 16.01 5.61
CA LEU A 65 -6.18 16.13 5.11
C LEU A 65 -7.21 16.54 6.18
N ASN A 66 -6.77 16.88 7.40
CA ASN A 66 -7.63 17.25 8.54
C ASN A 66 -8.71 16.20 8.86
N LEU A 67 -8.39 14.91 8.70
CA LEU A 67 -9.32 13.84 9.04
C LEU A 67 -9.57 13.81 10.55
N ASN A 68 -10.82 13.54 10.94
CA ASN A 68 -11.19 13.42 12.34
C ASN A 68 -10.60 12.16 13.00
N ARG A 69 -10.70 12.08 14.33
CA ARG A 69 -10.15 10.98 15.13
C ARG A 69 -10.63 9.59 14.68
N ASN A 70 -11.92 9.44 14.35
CA ASN A 70 -12.47 8.16 13.93
C ASN A 70 -11.91 7.72 12.56
N ALA A 71 -11.84 8.63 11.60
CA ALA A 71 -11.25 8.37 10.28
C ALA A 71 -9.75 8.00 10.40
N LEU A 72 -9.00 8.67 11.28
CA LEU A 72 -7.60 8.31 11.55
C LEU A 72 -7.46 6.93 12.19
N ARG A 73 -8.36 6.57 13.12
CA ARG A 73 -8.40 5.24 13.75
C ARG A 73 -8.64 4.13 12.71
N LEU A 74 -9.59 4.34 11.81
CA LEU A 74 -9.88 3.40 10.71
C LEU A 74 -8.72 3.33 9.74
N ALA A 75 -8.13 4.46 9.34
CA ALA A 75 -6.96 4.50 8.49
C ALA A 75 -5.79 3.69 9.06
N GLU A 76 -5.46 3.89 10.35
CA GLU A 76 -4.40 3.11 11.01
C GLU A 76 -4.73 1.61 11.05
N THR A 77 -5.98 1.25 11.36
CA THR A 77 -6.42 -0.16 11.37
C THR A 77 -6.28 -0.80 9.98
N ILE A 78 -6.64 -0.07 8.93
CA ILE A 78 -6.51 -0.53 7.54
C ILE A 78 -5.04 -0.71 7.18
N ALA A 79 -4.20 0.27 7.48
CA ALA A 79 -2.76 0.18 7.24
C ALA A 79 -2.12 -0.99 7.97
N LEU A 80 -2.53 -1.27 9.22
CA LEU A 80 -1.99 -2.38 9.97
C LEU A 80 -2.32 -3.75 9.36
N PHE A 81 -3.46 -3.86 8.66
CA PHE A 81 -3.95 -5.13 8.15
C PHE A 81 -3.94 -5.29 6.62
N HIS A 82 -3.61 -4.24 5.84
CA HIS A 82 -3.69 -4.29 4.38
C HIS A 82 -2.87 -5.44 3.78
N ASP A 83 -1.65 -5.63 4.28
CA ASP A 83 -0.70 -6.64 3.81
C ASP A 83 -0.64 -7.90 4.70
N ILE A 84 -1.62 -8.11 5.60
CA ILE A 84 -1.62 -9.27 6.51
C ILE A 84 -1.60 -10.60 5.76
N GLY A 85 -2.15 -10.64 4.55
CA GLY A 85 -2.10 -11.83 3.68
C GLY A 85 -0.70 -12.17 3.18
N ARG A 86 0.27 -11.26 3.22
CA ARG A 86 1.66 -11.52 2.78
C ARG A 86 2.37 -12.57 3.61
N PHE A 87 2.04 -12.66 4.91
CA PHE A 87 2.65 -13.65 5.80
C PHE A 87 2.16 -15.07 5.47
N GLU A 88 0.88 -15.22 5.14
CA GLU A 88 0.35 -16.48 4.58
C GLU A 88 0.94 -16.78 3.21
N GLN A 89 1.01 -15.76 2.34
CA GLN A 89 1.49 -15.90 0.97
C GLN A 89 2.93 -16.43 0.94
N ILE A 90 3.84 -15.83 1.72
CA ILE A 90 5.23 -16.29 1.76
C ILE A 90 5.35 -17.68 2.40
N ARG A 91 4.56 -17.99 3.43
CA ARG A 91 4.55 -19.31 4.09
C ARG A 91 4.10 -20.42 3.14
N THR A 92 3.07 -20.16 2.35
CA THR A 92 2.45 -21.17 1.48
C THR A 92 3.12 -21.27 0.11
N TYR A 93 3.53 -20.14 -0.48
CA TYR A 93 4.01 -20.08 -1.87
C TYR A 93 5.49 -19.73 -2.00
N GLY A 94 6.14 -19.26 -0.93
CA GLY A 94 7.56 -18.87 -0.97
C GLY A 94 7.86 -17.61 -1.78
N THR A 95 6.83 -16.87 -2.24
CA THR A 95 6.99 -15.65 -3.06
C THR A 95 5.94 -14.59 -2.69
N PHE A 96 6.21 -13.33 -3.06
CA PHE A 96 5.24 -12.22 -2.96
C PHE A 96 4.59 -11.88 -4.31
N ASP A 97 4.86 -12.65 -5.37
CA ASP A 97 4.27 -12.41 -6.68
C ASP A 97 2.83 -12.95 -6.74
N ASP A 98 1.84 -12.04 -6.70
CA ASP A 98 0.41 -12.37 -6.84
C ASP A 98 0.07 -13.02 -8.19
N ARG A 99 0.94 -12.95 -9.21
CA ARG A 99 0.72 -13.60 -10.52
C ARG A 99 1.04 -15.09 -10.48
N MET A 100 1.91 -15.48 -9.55
CA MET A 100 2.39 -16.85 -9.35
C MET A 100 1.79 -17.50 -8.09
N SER A 101 0.98 -16.76 -7.33
CA SER A 101 0.39 -17.17 -6.06
C SER A 101 -1.03 -16.62 -5.90
N GLU A 102 -1.66 -16.82 -4.74
CA GLU A 102 -2.94 -16.16 -4.43
C GLU A 102 -2.75 -14.65 -4.18
N ASN A 103 -3.74 -13.85 -4.59
CA ASN A 103 -3.77 -12.42 -4.30
C ASN A 103 -3.72 -12.15 -2.78
N HIS A 104 -2.71 -11.41 -2.34
CA HIS A 104 -2.49 -11.15 -0.91
C HIS A 104 -3.63 -10.39 -0.22
N ALA A 105 -4.34 -9.49 -0.90
CA ALA A 105 -5.51 -8.81 -0.32
C ALA A 105 -6.60 -9.84 0.01
N SER A 106 -6.88 -10.76 -0.93
CA SER A 106 -7.84 -11.85 -0.72
C SER A 106 -7.43 -12.78 0.43
N LEU A 107 -6.15 -13.14 0.52
CA LEU A 107 -5.61 -13.90 1.66
C LEU A 107 -5.80 -13.15 2.98
N GLY A 108 -5.50 -11.85 3.00
CA GLY A 108 -5.67 -11.01 4.18
C GLY A 108 -7.11 -10.97 4.67
N LEU A 109 -8.08 -10.85 3.76
CA LEU A 109 -9.50 -10.91 4.11
C LEU A 109 -9.92 -12.25 4.69
N LYS A 110 -9.36 -13.38 4.21
CA LYS A 110 -9.61 -14.71 4.80
C LYS A 110 -9.11 -14.76 6.24
N VAL A 111 -7.89 -14.26 6.50
CA VAL A 111 -7.30 -14.20 7.85
C VAL A 111 -8.16 -13.36 8.79
N LEU A 112 -8.55 -12.16 8.38
CA LEU A 112 -9.34 -11.25 9.23
C LEU A 112 -10.72 -11.83 9.58
N LYS A 113 -11.37 -12.51 8.62
CA LYS A 113 -12.66 -13.17 8.85
C LYS A 113 -12.52 -14.40 9.75
N ALA A 114 -11.51 -15.24 9.53
CA ALA A 114 -11.29 -16.45 10.32
C ALA A 114 -10.94 -16.16 11.78
N THR A 115 -10.19 -15.08 12.02
CA THR A 115 -9.77 -14.67 13.37
C THR A 115 -10.81 -13.82 14.09
N ASN A 116 -11.78 -13.28 13.35
CA ASN A 116 -12.81 -12.37 13.85
C ASN A 116 -12.23 -11.16 14.62
N ILE A 117 -11.01 -10.74 14.26
CA ILE A 117 -10.25 -9.72 14.99
C ILE A 117 -10.95 -8.35 14.95
N LEU A 118 -11.71 -8.07 13.90
CA LEU A 118 -12.45 -6.82 13.73
C LEU A 118 -13.81 -6.79 14.44
N SER A 119 -14.14 -7.81 15.25
CA SER A 119 -15.45 -7.95 15.91
C SER A 119 -15.82 -6.80 16.85
N GLY A 120 -14.83 -6.12 17.42
CA GLY A 120 -15.05 -4.95 18.27
C GLY A 120 -15.41 -3.66 17.50
N LEU A 121 -15.23 -3.63 16.17
CA LEU A 121 -15.64 -2.51 15.33
C LEU A 121 -17.15 -2.57 15.01
N THR A 122 -17.75 -1.42 14.72
CA THR A 122 -19.13 -1.38 14.19
C THR A 122 -19.23 -2.09 12.84
N LYS A 123 -20.42 -2.54 12.44
CA LYS A 123 -20.59 -3.21 11.13
C LYS A 123 -20.21 -2.29 9.96
N THR A 124 -20.51 -1.01 10.05
CA THR A 124 -20.08 0.00 9.08
C THR A 124 -18.56 0.10 8.98
N ASP A 125 -17.87 0.17 10.11
CA ASP A 125 -16.41 0.24 10.16
C ASP A 125 -15.76 -1.03 9.62
N GLN A 126 -16.30 -2.20 9.98
CA GLN A 126 -15.84 -3.49 9.42
C GLN A 126 -15.94 -3.48 7.89
N THR A 127 -17.07 -3.02 7.34
CA THR A 127 -17.24 -2.90 5.88
C THR A 127 -16.22 -1.95 5.24
N ILE A 128 -15.94 -0.80 5.86
CA ILE A 128 -14.92 0.13 5.37
C ILE A 128 -13.54 -0.54 5.38
N VAL A 129 -13.17 -1.21 6.47
CA VAL A 129 -11.87 -1.89 6.60
C VAL A 129 -11.74 -3.00 5.57
N TYR A 130 -12.71 -3.90 5.46
CA TYR A 130 -12.66 -5.01 4.50
C TYR A 130 -12.56 -4.51 3.07
N ASN A 131 -13.37 -3.53 2.67
CA ASN A 131 -13.35 -3.02 1.30
C ASN A 131 -12.07 -2.23 1.01
N ALA A 132 -11.55 -1.46 1.97
CA ALA A 132 -10.29 -0.75 1.78
C ALA A 132 -9.11 -1.71 1.57
N ILE A 133 -9.08 -2.81 2.32
CA ILE A 133 -8.11 -3.90 2.14
C ILE A 133 -8.35 -4.61 0.81
N GLU A 134 -9.58 -4.92 0.41
CA GLU A 134 -9.86 -5.53 -0.89
C GLU A 134 -9.36 -4.66 -2.05
N TYR A 135 -9.53 -3.34 -1.95
CA TYR A 135 -9.24 -2.41 -3.05
C TYR A 135 -7.83 -1.80 -2.99
N HIS A 136 -6.97 -2.18 -2.06
CA HIS A 136 -5.67 -1.53 -1.95
C HIS A 136 -4.71 -1.91 -3.10
N ASN A 137 -4.81 -3.12 -3.65
CA ASN A 137 -3.95 -3.61 -4.74
C ASN A 137 -4.67 -3.72 -6.11
N VAL A 138 -5.96 -3.38 -6.22
CA VAL A 138 -6.67 -3.42 -7.51
C VAL A 138 -6.16 -2.34 -8.46
N ARG A 139 -6.37 -2.50 -9.76
CA ARG A 139 -5.95 -1.47 -10.74
C ARG A 139 -6.75 -0.17 -10.62
N LYS A 140 -8.04 -0.26 -10.29
CA LYS A 140 -8.94 0.89 -10.11
C LYS A 140 -9.93 0.58 -9.00
N VAL A 141 -10.10 1.50 -8.06
CA VAL A 141 -11.15 1.40 -7.02
C VAL A 141 -12.54 1.49 -7.69
N PRO A 142 -13.52 0.64 -7.33
CA PRO A 142 -14.86 0.67 -7.93
C PRO A 142 -15.55 2.05 -7.83
N ASP A 143 -16.10 2.52 -8.95
CA ASP A 143 -16.74 3.84 -9.05
C ASP A 143 -18.02 3.94 -8.19
N ASN A 144 -18.67 2.81 -7.88
CA ASN A 144 -19.88 2.73 -7.07
C ASN A 144 -19.61 2.51 -5.56
N ALA A 145 -18.34 2.46 -5.13
CA ALA A 145 -18.03 2.31 -3.70
C ALA A 145 -18.53 3.51 -2.88
N ALA A 146 -18.94 3.26 -1.64
CA ALA A 146 -19.36 4.30 -0.70
C ALA A 146 -18.23 5.31 -0.43
N GLU A 147 -18.57 6.56 -0.11
CA GLU A 147 -17.60 7.65 0.02
C GLU A 147 -16.51 7.36 1.06
N ASN A 148 -16.89 6.89 2.25
CA ASN A 148 -15.92 6.52 3.28
C ASN A 148 -15.02 5.37 2.85
N THR A 149 -15.55 4.37 2.14
CA THR A 149 -14.74 3.30 1.55
C THR A 149 -13.76 3.87 0.55
N LYS A 150 -14.20 4.73 -0.38
CA LYS A 150 -13.33 5.38 -1.37
C LYS A 150 -12.23 6.20 -0.72
N LEU A 151 -12.56 6.99 0.30
CA LEU A 151 -11.60 7.78 1.06
C LEU A 151 -10.49 6.88 1.62
N HIS A 152 -10.84 5.84 2.36
CA HIS A 152 -9.86 4.98 3.01
C HIS A 152 -9.10 4.09 2.01
N SER A 153 -9.76 3.58 0.97
CA SER A 153 -9.10 2.85 -0.13
C SER A 153 -8.06 3.71 -0.82
N LYS A 154 -8.36 4.98 -1.11
CA LYS A 154 -7.40 5.91 -1.70
C LYS A 154 -6.25 6.23 -0.74
N LEU A 155 -6.56 6.37 0.55
CA LEU A 155 -5.57 6.76 1.55
C LEU A 155 -4.54 5.64 1.78
N ILE A 156 -4.99 4.39 1.90
CA ILE A 156 -4.08 3.24 2.01
C ILE A 156 -3.23 3.07 0.74
N ARG A 157 -3.81 3.28 -0.44
CA ARG A 157 -3.10 3.19 -1.72
C ARG A 157 -1.97 4.21 -1.85
N ASP A 158 -2.18 5.44 -1.37
CA ASP A 158 -1.15 6.47 -1.37
C ASP A 158 -0.07 6.16 -0.33
N ALA A 159 -0.46 5.79 0.91
CA ALA A 159 0.46 5.47 1.99
C ALA A 159 1.35 4.24 1.70
N ASP A 160 0.76 3.19 1.13
CA ASP A 160 1.45 1.96 0.73
C ASP A 160 2.52 2.27 -0.33
N LYS A 161 2.15 2.99 -1.40
CA LYS A 161 3.12 3.40 -2.44
C LYS A 161 4.26 4.24 -1.90
N LEU A 162 4.00 5.17 -0.98
CA LEU A 162 5.04 5.98 -0.35
C LEU A 162 6.07 5.10 0.37
N ASP A 163 5.64 4.08 1.12
CA ASP A 163 6.57 3.17 1.77
C ASP A 163 7.26 2.22 0.77
N ILE A 164 6.53 1.67 -0.20
CA ILE A 164 7.13 0.82 -1.23
C ILE A 164 8.24 1.59 -1.96
N TRP A 165 8.00 2.83 -2.36
CA TRP A 165 9.03 3.67 -2.97
C TRP A 165 10.21 3.93 -2.04
N TYR A 166 9.96 4.16 -0.74
CA TYR A 166 11.05 4.27 0.24
C TYR A 166 11.91 3.00 0.29
N VAL A 167 11.27 1.83 0.40
CA VAL A 167 11.95 0.53 0.47
C VAL A 167 12.73 0.25 -0.81
N VAL A 168 12.08 0.37 -1.98
CA VAL A 168 12.70 -0.01 -3.26
C VAL A 168 13.81 0.94 -3.67
N THR A 169 13.69 2.25 -3.41
CA THR A 169 14.74 3.21 -3.76
C THR A 169 15.98 3.07 -2.88
N ASN A 170 15.82 2.72 -1.60
CA ASN A 170 16.95 2.36 -0.74
C ASN A 170 17.58 1.04 -1.21
N TYR A 171 16.75 0.05 -1.51
CA TYR A 171 17.21 -1.23 -2.05
C TYR A 171 18.01 -1.07 -3.34
N TYR A 172 17.55 -0.27 -4.31
CA TYR A 172 18.25 -0.06 -5.59
C TYR A 172 19.66 0.51 -5.41
N ARG A 173 19.86 1.39 -4.42
CA ARG A 173 21.19 1.95 -4.11
C ARG A 173 22.15 0.92 -3.56
N GLU A 174 21.65 -0.06 -2.79
CA GLU A 174 22.45 -1.05 -2.07
C GLU A 174 22.42 -2.45 -2.71
N ARG A 175 21.65 -2.62 -3.79
CA ARG A 175 21.36 -3.91 -4.44
C ARG A 175 22.62 -4.71 -4.78
N HIS A 176 23.68 -4.04 -5.22
CA HIS A 176 24.96 -4.67 -5.57
C HIS A 176 25.67 -5.33 -4.37
N LYS A 177 25.33 -4.93 -3.14
CA LYS A 177 25.86 -5.51 -1.89
C LYS A 177 24.95 -6.60 -1.35
N HIS A 178 23.64 -6.37 -1.37
CA HIS A 178 22.65 -7.23 -0.74
C HIS A 178 21.44 -7.44 -1.66
N ARG A 179 21.52 -8.47 -2.51
CA ARG A 179 20.42 -8.83 -3.40
C ARG A 179 19.30 -9.53 -2.61
N ASN A 180 18.06 -9.06 -2.74
CA ASN A 180 16.87 -9.75 -2.23
C ASN A 180 15.90 -10.05 -3.40
N PRO A 181 15.84 -11.30 -3.90
CA PRO A 181 14.95 -11.68 -5.00
C PRO A 181 13.46 -11.39 -4.76
N ALA A 182 13.01 -11.39 -3.50
CA ALA A 182 11.60 -11.12 -3.18
C ALA A 182 11.21 -9.66 -3.47
N LEU A 183 12.16 -8.72 -3.35
CA LEU A 183 11.98 -7.32 -3.76
C LEU A 183 12.06 -7.11 -5.28
N GLU A 184 12.57 -8.10 -6.02
CA GLU A 184 12.66 -8.09 -7.48
C GLU A 184 11.50 -8.85 -8.14
N LEU A 185 10.60 -9.46 -7.35
CA LEU A 185 9.58 -10.42 -7.81
C LEU A 185 10.18 -11.54 -8.66
N GLU A 186 11.42 -11.93 -8.36
CA GLU A 186 12.18 -12.94 -9.11
C GLU A 186 12.32 -12.64 -10.62
N LEU A 187 12.08 -11.38 -11.03
CA LEU A 187 12.15 -10.98 -12.42
C LEU A 187 13.61 -11.03 -12.94
N PRO A 188 13.81 -11.44 -14.21
CA PRO A 188 15.11 -11.39 -14.87
C PRO A 188 15.74 -9.99 -14.81
N ASP A 189 17.01 -9.95 -14.42
CA ASP A 189 17.83 -8.74 -14.39
C ASP A 189 18.57 -8.60 -15.73
N THR A 190 17.85 -8.11 -16.73
CA THR A 190 18.36 -7.89 -18.09
C THR A 190 18.25 -6.40 -18.45
N PRO A 191 19.05 -5.88 -19.40
CA PRO A 191 19.06 -4.46 -19.71
C PRO A 191 17.76 -3.98 -20.37
N GLU A 192 16.95 -4.88 -20.92
CA GLU A 192 15.72 -4.56 -21.64
C GLU A 192 14.58 -4.13 -20.72
N TYR A 193 13.64 -3.39 -21.32
CA TYR A 193 12.33 -3.07 -20.78
C TYR A 193 11.29 -3.15 -21.90
N SER A 194 10.05 -3.44 -21.54
CA SER A 194 8.93 -3.59 -22.45
C SER A 194 8.34 -2.22 -22.80
N LEU A 195 8.19 -1.93 -24.09
CA LEU A 195 7.71 -0.63 -24.58
C LEU A 195 6.29 -0.27 -24.11
N CYS A 196 5.47 -1.25 -23.70
CA CYS A 196 4.15 -0.98 -23.14
C CYS A 196 4.20 -0.14 -21.86
N PHE A 197 5.23 -0.31 -21.01
CA PHE A 197 5.40 0.51 -19.81
C PHE A 197 5.84 1.93 -20.17
N ILE A 198 6.62 2.09 -21.23
CA ILE A 198 6.97 3.42 -21.76
C ILE A 198 5.73 4.15 -22.25
N ASP A 199 4.94 3.48 -23.10
CA ASP A 199 3.71 4.04 -23.67
C ASP A 199 2.70 4.41 -22.58
N ASP A 200 2.48 3.53 -21.61
CA ASP A 200 1.58 3.81 -20.48
C ASP A 200 2.02 5.04 -19.69
N VAL A 201 3.32 5.17 -19.37
CA VAL A 201 3.82 6.32 -18.61
C VAL A 201 3.66 7.62 -19.39
N LEU A 202 4.01 7.63 -20.68
CA LEU A 202 3.88 8.82 -21.52
C LEU A 202 2.41 9.23 -21.76
N ASN A 203 1.47 8.30 -21.59
CA ASN A 203 0.03 8.56 -21.70
C ASN A 203 -0.69 8.69 -20.34
N ASN A 204 0.05 8.87 -19.24
CA ASN A 204 -0.51 9.01 -17.89
C ASN A 204 -1.39 7.83 -17.43
N ARG A 205 -1.03 6.60 -17.81
CA ARG A 205 -1.77 5.38 -17.46
C ARG A 205 -0.98 4.54 -16.46
N VAL A 206 -1.72 3.89 -15.57
CA VAL A 206 -1.18 2.87 -14.67
C VAL A 206 -1.06 1.55 -15.44
N SER A 207 0.16 1.05 -15.56
CA SER A 207 0.47 -0.21 -16.26
C SER A 207 -0.09 -1.43 -15.55
N ASN A 208 -0.30 -2.50 -16.32
CA ASN A 208 -0.75 -3.78 -15.80
C ASN A 208 0.45 -4.66 -15.41
N SER A 209 0.51 -5.09 -14.16
CA SER A 209 1.58 -5.95 -13.62
C SER A 209 1.67 -7.32 -14.32
N HIS A 210 0.60 -7.80 -14.96
CA HIS A 210 0.63 -9.05 -15.73
C HIS A 210 1.61 -9.01 -16.92
N TYR A 211 2.04 -7.82 -17.36
CA TYR A 211 3.02 -7.68 -18.46
C TYR A 211 4.48 -7.59 -17.99
N LEU A 212 4.76 -7.66 -16.69
CA LEU A 212 6.14 -7.60 -16.19
C LEU A 212 6.96 -8.80 -16.68
N LYS A 213 8.06 -8.52 -17.38
CA LYS A 213 9.02 -9.53 -17.88
C LYS A 213 10.43 -9.33 -17.35
N THR A 214 10.82 -8.09 -17.04
CA THR A 214 12.17 -7.77 -16.54
C THR A 214 12.12 -6.93 -15.27
N PHE A 215 13.23 -6.89 -14.55
CA PHE A 215 13.37 -6.02 -13.38
C PHE A 215 13.22 -4.53 -13.72
N ASN A 216 13.58 -4.11 -14.95
CA ASN A 216 13.34 -2.74 -15.42
C ASN A 216 11.87 -2.46 -15.71
N ASP A 217 11.09 -3.45 -16.17
CA ASP A 217 9.63 -3.31 -16.26
C ASP A 217 9.01 -2.97 -14.91
N MET A 218 9.51 -3.59 -13.83
CA MET A 218 9.00 -3.32 -12.48
C MET A 218 9.31 -1.89 -12.02
N LYS A 219 10.52 -1.38 -12.30
CA LYS A 219 10.89 0.02 -11.99
C LYS A 219 10.01 1.01 -12.77
N LEU A 220 9.70 0.72 -14.04
CA LEU A 220 8.80 1.54 -14.86
C LEU A 220 7.35 1.47 -14.35
N LEU A 221 6.86 0.29 -13.97
CA LEU A 221 5.56 0.13 -13.32
C LEU A 221 5.47 0.99 -12.05
N GLN A 222 6.51 0.97 -11.20
CA GLN A 222 6.58 1.77 -9.98
C GLN A 222 6.58 3.28 -10.25
N LEU A 223 7.21 3.74 -11.34
CA LEU A 223 7.11 5.15 -11.78
C LEU A 223 5.67 5.48 -12.21
N GLY A 224 5.02 4.58 -12.96
CA GLY A 224 3.65 4.75 -13.42
C GLY A 224 2.60 4.82 -12.31
N TRP A 225 2.92 4.40 -11.10
CA TRP A 225 2.00 4.53 -9.95
C TRP A 225 1.70 5.98 -9.56
N ILE A 226 2.49 6.96 -10.02
CA ILE A 226 2.19 8.39 -9.80
C ILE A 226 0.82 8.79 -10.35
N PHE A 227 0.32 8.10 -11.38
CA PHE A 227 -0.97 8.38 -12.01
C PHE A 227 -2.17 7.86 -11.21
N ASP A 228 -1.92 7.06 -10.17
CA ASP A 228 -2.92 6.57 -9.22
C ASP A 228 -2.89 7.33 -7.88
N ILE A 229 -2.11 8.41 -7.77
CA ILE A 229 -2.01 9.19 -6.53
C ILE A 229 -3.24 10.07 -6.36
N ASN A 230 -3.82 10.00 -5.16
CA ASN A 230 -5.16 10.49 -4.87
C ASN A 230 -5.20 11.80 -4.11
N PHE A 231 -4.21 12.07 -3.27
CA PHE A 231 -4.19 13.22 -2.39
C PHE A 231 -2.98 14.12 -2.64
N THR A 232 -3.20 15.42 -2.57
CA THR A 232 -2.14 16.39 -2.82
C THR A 232 -0.92 16.28 -1.88
N PRO A 233 -1.09 16.04 -0.56
CA PRO A 233 0.05 15.81 0.33
C PRO A 233 1.00 14.71 -0.16
N THR A 234 0.48 13.68 -0.84
CA THR A 234 1.28 12.60 -1.41
C THR A 234 2.20 13.10 -2.53
N PHE A 235 1.73 14.00 -3.41
CA PHE A 235 2.59 14.61 -4.44
C PHE A 235 3.71 15.44 -3.83
N LEU A 236 3.43 16.19 -2.76
CA LEU A 236 4.46 16.96 -2.05
C LEU A 236 5.54 16.04 -1.49
N TYR A 237 5.16 14.90 -0.89
CA TYR A 237 6.13 13.92 -0.42
C TYR A 237 6.91 13.23 -1.54
N ILE A 238 6.29 12.97 -2.70
CA ILE A 238 6.98 12.46 -3.89
C ILE A 238 8.10 13.42 -4.32
N GLN A 239 7.80 14.73 -4.38
CA GLN A 239 8.77 15.77 -4.70
C GLN A 239 9.87 15.87 -3.64
N GLU A 240 9.51 16.04 -2.38
CA GLU A 240 10.45 16.22 -1.26
C GLU A 240 11.43 15.04 -1.15
N ARG A 241 10.92 13.82 -1.29
CA ARG A 241 11.71 12.58 -1.16
C ARG A 241 12.44 12.21 -2.45
N ARG A 242 12.30 12.98 -3.54
CA ARG A 242 12.94 12.79 -4.85
C ARG A 242 12.73 11.38 -5.40
N ILE A 243 11.49 10.89 -5.33
CA ILE A 243 11.16 9.49 -5.63
C ILE A 243 11.42 9.18 -7.11
N ILE A 244 10.97 10.05 -8.02
CA ILE A 244 11.14 9.88 -9.47
C ILE A 244 12.62 9.77 -9.82
N GLU A 245 13.45 10.71 -9.32
CA GLU A 245 14.87 10.77 -9.63
C GLU A 245 15.61 9.53 -9.13
N LYS A 246 15.26 9.03 -7.95
CA LYS A 246 15.88 7.83 -7.38
C LYS A 246 15.60 6.58 -8.22
N ILE A 247 14.38 6.42 -8.75
CA ILE A 247 14.04 5.28 -9.60
C ILE A 247 14.66 5.44 -10.99
N ILE A 248 14.63 6.64 -11.57
CA ILE A 248 15.27 6.95 -12.87
C ILE A 248 16.77 6.62 -12.83
N THR A 249 17.46 6.94 -11.73
CA THR A 249 18.89 6.63 -11.56
C THR A 249 19.18 5.12 -11.56
N ALA A 250 18.19 4.29 -11.25
CA ALA A 250 18.31 2.82 -11.23
C ALA A 250 17.91 2.16 -12.57
N LEU A 251 17.49 2.94 -13.58
CA LEU A 251 17.14 2.49 -14.92
C LEU A 251 18.30 2.76 -15.90
N PRO A 252 18.36 2.05 -17.06
CA PRO A 252 19.35 2.34 -18.09
C PRO A 252 19.15 3.75 -18.67
N ASP A 253 20.25 4.46 -18.95
CA ASP A 253 20.18 5.80 -19.56
C ASP A 253 19.92 5.70 -21.07
N THR A 254 18.64 5.69 -21.44
CA THR A 254 18.18 5.66 -22.83
C THR A 254 17.33 6.88 -23.17
N ASP A 255 17.08 7.13 -24.45
CA ASP A 255 16.18 8.19 -24.90
C ASP A 255 14.77 8.08 -24.30
N ASP A 256 14.25 6.86 -24.17
CA ASP A 256 12.92 6.64 -23.59
C ASP A 256 12.88 7.00 -22.11
N ILE A 257 13.89 6.61 -21.34
CA ILE A 257 13.95 6.92 -19.91
C ILE A 257 14.11 8.42 -19.67
N ARG A 258 14.89 9.12 -20.52
CA ARG A 258 15.00 10.58 -20.47
C ARG A 258 13.69 11.29 -20.80
N LYS A 259 12.92 10.78 -21.77
CA LYS A 259 11.56 11.28 -22.08
C LYS A 259 10.61 11.06 -20.91
N ILE A 260 10.63 9.87 -20.30
CA ILE A 260 9.83 9.55 -19.12
C ILE A 260 10.15 10.50 -17.97
N HIS A 261 11.44 10.70 -17.66
CA HIS A 261 11.85 11.57 -16.57
C HIS A 261 11.29 13.00 -16.75
N ASN A 262 11.44 13.56 -17.95
CA ASN A 262 10.91 14.89 -18.27
C ASN A 262 9.38 14.95 -18.19
N HIS A 263 8.69 13.90 -18.67
CA HIS A 263 7.23 13.79 -18.62
C HIS A 263 6.72 13.76 -17.18
N LEU A 264 7.30 12.90 -16.34
CA LEU A 264 6.92 12.73 -14.93
C LEU A 264 7.21 13.99 -14.11
N LYS A 265 8.32 14.69 -14.38
CA LYS A 265 8.63 15.96 -13.72
C LYS A 265 7.56 17.01 -14.02
N LYS A 266 7.20 17.20 -15.30
CA LYS A 266 6.12 18.11 -15.70
C LYS A 266 4.77 17.72 -15.11
N TYR A 267 4.48 16.42 -15.07
CA TYR A 267 3.26 15.92 -14.45
C TYR A 267 3.19 16.27 -12.96
N LEU A 268 4.27 16.01 -12.22
CA LEU A 268 4.35 16.31 -10.78
C LEU A 268 4.22 17.82 -10.51
N GLU A 269 4.95 18.65 -11.26
CA GLU A 269 4.86 20.11 -11.16
C GLU A 269 3.43 20.61 -11.41
N LYS A 270 2.77 20.10 -12.46
CA LYS A 270 1.37 20.43 -12.76
C LYS A 270 0.45 20.06 -11.60
N ARG A 271 0.53 18.83 -11.08
CA ARG A 271 -0.34 18.35 -10.00
C ARG A 271 -0.15 19.13 -8.69
N ILE A 272 1.05 19.64 -8.44
CA ILE A 272 1.33 20.49 -7.27
C ILE A 272 0.88 21.93 -7.53
N SER A 273 0.94 22.43 -8.76
CA SER A 273 0.48 23.79 -9.10
C SER A 273 -1.04 23.96 -9.16
N GLU A 274 -1.79 22.86 -9.27
CA GLU A 274 -3.27 22.86 -9.21
C GLU A 274 -3.81 23.01 -7.76
N LEU A 275 -2.92 23.34 -6.81
CA LEU A 275 -3.20 23.74 -5.43
C LEU A 275 -3.69 25.20 -5.34
#